data_AF-A0A932LH34-F1
#
_entry.id   AF-A0A932LH34-F1
#
_cell.length_a   1.000
_cell.length_b   1.000
_cell.length_c   1.000
_cell.angle_alpha   90.00
_cell.angle_beta   90.00
_cell.angle_gamma   90.00
#
_symmetry.space_group_name_H-M   'P 1'
#
loop_
_entity.id
_entity.type
_entity.pdbx_description
1 polymer ?
#
loop_
_entity_poly.entity_id
_entity_poly.type
_entity_poly.pdbx_seq_one_letter_code
_entity_poly.pdbx_strand_id
1 'polypeptide(L)' 'MMLTCRQIAELLYEYLAGEMPAERAHELEMHLTGCVDCYRYLDQYRKVIALGQKLPPEPMPDELVRRLRSMVGGA' A
#
# COMPACT_ATOMS: atom_id res chain seq x y z
N MET A 1 13.12 17.31 6.86
CA MET A 1 14.42 16.56 6.89
C MET A 1 14.49 15.76 5.60
N MET A 2 15.62 15.65 4.88
CA MET A 2 15.60 14.93 3.59
C MET A 2 15.52 13.40 3.80
N LEU A 3 14.45 12.78 3.31
CA LEU A 3 14.30 11.32 3.30
C LEU A 3 15.38 10.68 2.41
N THR A 4 15.88 9.54 2.84
CA THR A 4 16.80 8.70 2.06
C THR A 4 16.03 7.74 1.16
N CYS A 5 16.64 7.25 0.08
CA CYS A 5 16.03 6.27 -0.82
C CYS A 5 15.54 5.01 -0.09
N ARG A 6 16.27 4.57 0.95
CA ARG A 6 15.87 3.45 1.79
C ARG A 6 14.56 3.72 2.54
N GLN A 7 14.44 4.90 3.13
CA GLN A 7 13.22 5.30 3.85
C GLN A 7 12.04 5.42 2.90
N ILE A 8 12.24 5.86 1.65
CA ILE A 8 11.15 5.88 0.65
C ILE A 8 10.57 4.48 0.48
N ALA A 9 11.41 3.46 0.32
CA ALA A 9 10.95 2.09 0.12
C ALA A 9 10.11 1.55 1.28
N GLU A 10 10.46 1.91 2.52
CA GLU A 10 9.73 1.54 3.73
C GLU A 10 8.38 2.28 3.83
N LEU A 11 8.26 3.46 3.21
CA LEU A 11 7.10 4.34 3.30
C LEU A 11 6.09 4.18 2.14
N LEU A 12 6.45 3.49 1.05
CA LEU A 12 5.61 3.40 -0.14
C LEU A 12 4.25 2.74 0.12
N TYR A 13 4.17 1.77 1.03
CA TYR A 13 2.91 1.11 1.37
C TYR A 13 1.90 2.10 1.96
N GLU A 14 2.28 2.78 3.04
CA GLU A 14 1.43 3.76 3.73
C GLU A 14 1.07 4.94 2.81
N TYR A 15 2.02 5.39 1.98
CA TYR A 15 1.81 6.46 1.01
C TYR A 15 0.73 6.08 -0.01
N LEU A 16 0.80 4.87 -0.57
CA LEU A 16 -0.18 4.40 -1.56
C LEU A 16 -1.53 4.02 -0.94
N ALA A 17 -1.55 3.62 0.32
CA ALA A 17 -2.76 3.38 1.09
C ALA A 17 -3.49 4.68 1.46
N GLY A 18 -2.83 5.84 1.34
CA GLY A 18 -3.38 7.13 1.74
C GLY A 18 -3.44 7.32 3.26
N GLU A 19 -2.67 6.53 4.01
CA GLU A 19 -2.67 6.51 5.48
C GLU A 19 -1.55 7.39 6.07
N MET A 20 -0.78 8.06 5.21
CA MET A 20 0.36 8.88 5.62
C MET A 20 -0.07 10.32 5.98
N PRO A 21 0.45 10.90 7.09
CA PRO A 21 0.26 12.31 7.40
C PRO A 21 0.75 13.22 6.27
N ALA A 22 0.01 14.30 5.98
CA ALA A 22 0.27 15.19 4.84
C ALA A 22 1.69 15.77 4.81
N GLU A 23 2.23 16.17 5.96
CA GLU A 23 3.61 16.68 6.07
C GLU A 23 4.64 15.64 5.63
N ARG A 24 4.44 14.38 6.01
CA ARG A 24 5.35 13.27 5.67
C ARG A 24 5.22 12.83 4.21
N ALA A 25 4.01 12.86 3.67
CA ALA A 25 3.76 12.64 2.25
C ALA A 25 4.47 13.70 1.40
N HIS A 26 4.45 14.97 1.84
CA HIS A 26 5.14 16.05 1.14
C HIS A 26 6.67 15.85 1.12
N GLU A 27 7.29 15.43 2.23
CA GLU A 27 8.73 15.11 2.26
C GLU A 27 9.09 13.98 1.29
N LEU A 28 8.22 12.97 1.17
CA LEU A 28 8.37 11.85 0.24
C LEU A 28 8.28 12.33 -1.21
N GLU A 29 7.28 13.14 -1.54
CA GLU A 29 7.08 13.70 -2.89
C GLU A 29 8.25 14.60 -3.34
N MET A 30 8.82 15.38 -2.41
CA MET A 30 10.03 16.16 -2.66
C MET A 30 11.21 15.27 -3.06
N HIS A 31 11.39 14.13 -2.39
CA HIS A 31 12.42 13.16 -2.76
C HIS A 31 12.14 12.53 -4.12
N LEU A 32 10.89 12.10 -4.39
CA LEU A 32 10.50 11.48 -5.66
C LEU A 32 10.72 12.42 -6.85
N THR A 33 10.55 13.73 -6.66
CA THR A 33 10.80 14.75 -7.69
C THR A 33 12.30 14.87 -8.02
N GLY A 34 13.17 14.67 -7.03
CA GLY A 34 14.63 14.80 -7.19
C GLY A 34 15.38 13.50 -7.51
N CYS A 35 14.74 12.33 -7.33
CA CYS A 35 15.40 11.03 -7.47
C CYS A 35 14.68 10.13 -8.48
N VAL A 36 15.26 10.01 -9.68
CA VAL A 36 14.72 9.18 -10.76
C VAL A 36 14.60 7.70 -10.37
N ASP A 37 15.55 7.18 -9.58
CA ASP A 37 15.52 5.77 -9.17
C ASP A 37 14.36 5.47 -8.22
N CYS A 38 14.09 6.36 -7.25
CA CYS A 38 12.93 6.24 -6.38
C CYS A 38 11.61 6.42 -7.12
N TYR A 39 11.56 7.32 -8.11
CA TYR A 39 10.39 7.45 -8.98
C TYR A 39 10.11 6.16 -9.77
N ARG A 40 11.16 5.54 -10.35
CA ARG A 40 11.02 4.23 -11.02
C ARG A 40 10.61 3.13 -10.04
N TYR A 41 11.16 3.15 -8.83
CA TYR A 41 10.81 2.18 -7.79
C TYR A 41 9.33 2.28 -7.41
N LEU A 42 8.79 3.50 -7.28
CA LEU A 42 7.36 3.74 -7.06
C LEU A 42 6.49 3.15 -8.19
N ASP A 43 6.88 3.36 -9.46
CA ASP A 43 6.16 2.78 -10.61
C ASP A 43 6.17 1.24 -10.57
N GLN A 44 7.32 0.64 -10.26
CA GLN A 44 7.44 -0.81 -10.08
C GLN A 44 6.55 -1.31 -8.93
N TYR A 45 6.57 -0.61 -7.79
CA TYR A 45 5.76 -0.96 -6.62
C TYR A 45 4.26 -0.96 -6.94
N ARG A 46 3.77 0.07 -7.66
CA ARG A 46 2.38 0.13 -8.15
C ARG A 46 2.02 -1.06 -9.04
N LYS A 47 2.94 -1.49 -9.91
CA LYS A 47 2.75 -2.68 -10.76
C LYS A 47 2.65 -3.96 -9.95
N VAL A 48 3.48 -4.12 -8.92
CA VAL A 48 3.42 -5.28 -8.02
C VAL A 48 2.05 -5.36 -7.34
N ILE A 49 1.55 -4.25 -6.79
CA ILE A 49 0.20 -4.19 -6.21
C ILE A 49 -0.87 -4.58 -7.24
N ALA A 50 -0.83 -3.98 -8.43
CA ALA A 50 -1.81 -4.26 -9.48
C ALA A 50 -1.78 -5.72 -9.97
N LEU A 51 -0.61 -6.35 -9.97
CA LEU A 51 -0.47 -7.78 -10.27
C LEU A 51 -1.04 -8.64 -9.14
N GLY A 52 -0.76 -8.30 -7.88
CA GLY A 52 -1.33 -8.98 -6.71
C GLY A 52 -2.86 -8.94 -6.69
N GLN A 53 -3.45 -7.80 -7.04
CA GLN A 53 -4.91 -7.62 -7.13
C GLN A 53 -5.55 -8.44 -8.26
N LYS A 54 -4.79 -8.90 -9.25
CA LYS A 54 -5.27 -9.75 -10.36
C LYS A 54 -5.17 -11.24 -10.04
N LEU A 55 -4.58 -11.62 -8.91
CA LEU A 55 -4.53 -13.02 -8.51
C LEU A 55 -5.96 -13.55 -8.26
N PRO A 56 -6.23 -14.81 -8.61
CA PRO A 56 -7.53 -15.40 -8.32
C PRO A 56 -7.80 -15.36 -6.81
N PRO A 57 -9.00 -14.96 -6.38
CA PRO A 57 -9.32 -14.94 -4.97
C PRO A 57 -9.28 -16.36 -4.42
N GLU A 58 -8.55 -16.56 -3.34
CA GLU A 58 -8.59 -17.82 -2.60
C GLU A 58 -9.91 -17.87 -1.82
N PRO A 59 -10.72 -18.94 -1.97
CA PRO A 59 -11.99 -19.03 -1.27
C PRO A 59 -11.76 -18.99 0.25
N MET A 60 -12.50 -18.14 0.94
CA MET A 60 -12.50 -18.15 2.40
C MET A 60 -13.00 -19.51 2.91
N PRO A 61 -12.37 -20.11 3.92
CA PRO A 61 -12.88 -21.35 4.53
C PRO A 61 -14.32 -21.17 5.00
N ASP A 62 -15.18 -22.16 4.72
CA ASP A 62 -16.63 -22.06 5.02
C ASP A 62 -16.91 -21.74 6.49
N GLU A 63 -16.09 -22.24 7.42
CA GLU A 63 -16.22 -21.94 8.84
C GLU A 63 -16.00 -20.47 9.16
N LEU A 64 -15.02 -19.83 8.50
CA LEU A 64 -14.78 -18.40 8.67
C LEU A 64 -15.95 -17.59 8.13
N VAL A 65 -16.48 -17.97 6.96
CA VAL A 65 -17.66 -17.32 6.36
C VAL A 65 -18.88 -17.43 7.28
N ARG A 66 -19.14 -18.62 7.84
CA ARG A 66 -20.22 -18.83 8.80
C ARG A 66 -20.08 -17.93 10.02
N ARG A 67 -18.88 -17.90 10.61
CA ARG A 67 -18.60 -17.08 11.80
C ARG A 67 -18.78 -15.59 11.53
N LEU A 68 -18.23 -15.07 10.43
CA LEU A 68 -18.39 -13.66 10.04
C LEU A 68 -19.86 -13.28 9.84
N ARG A 69 -20.66 -14.13 9.18
CA ARG A 69 -22.10 -13.89 9.01
C ARG A 69 -22.85 -13.81 10.35
N SER A 70 -22.49 -14.65 11.33
CA SER A 70 -23.10 -14.60 12.66
C SER A 70 -22.78 -13.32 13.45
N MET A 71 -21.64 -12.68 13.17
CA MET A 71 -21.21 -11.44 13.84
C MET A 71 -21.78 -10.18 13.18
N VAL A 72 -21.94 -10.18 11.84
CA VAL A 72 -22.38 -9.01 11.07
C VAL A 72 -23.90 -9.01 10.81
N GLY A 73 -24.58 -10.14 10.99
CA GLY A 73 -26.03 -10.31 10.80
C GLY A 73 -26.92 -9.96 11.99
N GLY A 74 -26.44 -9.13 12.94
CA GLY A 74 -27.20 -8.66 14.09
C GLY A 74 -27.81 -7.27 13.86
N ALA A 75 -28.84 -7.19 13.02
CA ALA A 75 -29.81 -6.09 12.95
C ALA A 75 -31.21 -6.68 12.75
#